data_AF-E5B9Q0-F1
#
_entry.id   AF-E5B9Q0-F1
#
_cell.length_a   1.000
_cell.length_b   1.000
_cell.length_c   1.000
_cell.angle_alpha   90.00
_cell.angle_beta   90.00
_cell.angle_gamma   90.00
#
_symmetry.space_group_name_H-M   'P 1'
#
loop_
_entity.id
_entity.type
_entity.pdbx_description
1 polymer ?
#
loop_
_entity_poly.entity_id
_entity_poly.type
_entity_poly.pdbx_seq_one_letter_code
_entity_poly.pdbx_strand_id
1 'polypeptide(L)'
;MNSKLYDSPEDITSVDLTIQAASGNLSPVIYANGRNQLPIEIIAKATKENPDHSESVLHFSKETWIHILNLRHAESDEILTWQGNAGWCFTAVENDYSLEVLTKEYSVEPRYMEPGDTLITLYVYSGDISARRIAVSIDTDGGGHFTTADNSTVVERSSITVRALQPVSYLTSDLIQERVSELGKTRVTMHYTGDNVTWSKKFDGHYDNLYFSIKNKICNYTVNNYGKDGKVDISYPERTSQYWVYNNDQHMLVANPSAFPEGESNNGFYGRASWNETLSAYPSTATYDLFLDYKYNDRPKTICWTHFSFAASEEWILPADIALHVNDTDLQQYNLNPWFDFYDLYGNYGRFSIHYNSVSHEIEVSQK
;
A
#
# COMPACT_ATOMS: atom_id res chain seq x y z
N MET A 1 -10.29 42.28 -9.19
CA MET A 1 -10.13 40.86 -9.54
C MET A 1 -9.64 40.80 -10.97
N ASN A 2 -8.35 40.56 -11.20
CA ASN A 2 -7.81 40.38 -12.54
C ASN A 2 -8.09 38.92 -12.94
N SER A 3 -9.10 38.67 -13.76
CA SER A 3 -9.17 37.40 -14.48
C SER A 3 -7.97 37.38 -15.42
N LYS A 4 -6.94 36.60 -15.10
CA LYS A 4 -5.92 36.28 -16.10
C LYS A 4 -6.66 35.61 -17.26
N LEU A 5 -6.78 36.29 -18.39
CA LEU A 5 -7.12 35.61 -19.63
C LEU A 5 -5.95 34.68 -19.95
N TYR A 6 -6.25 33.41 -20.13
CA TYR A 6 -5.32 32.44 -20.68
C TYR A 6 -5.47 32.43 -22.20
N ASP A 7 -4.37 32.18 -22.89
CA ASP A 7 -4.35 32.07 -24.34
C ASP A 7 -4.90 30.71 -24.81
N SER A 8 -5.24 30.62 -26.10
CA SER A 8 -5.72 29.38 -26.71
C SER A 8 -4.55 28.51 -27.20
N PRO A 9 -4.53 27.19 -26.94
CA PRO A 9 -3.55 26.28 -27.53
C PRO A 9 -3.57 26.26 -29.07
N GLU A 10 -4.69 26.60 -29.69
CA GLU A 10 -4.80 26.63 -31.16
C GLU A 10 -4.06 27.80 -31.80
N ASP A 11 -3.55 28.74 -30.99
CA ASP A 11 -2.75 29.87 -31.46
C ASP A 11 -1.24 29.53 -31.57
N ILE A 12 -0.83 28.32 -31.18
CA ILE A 12 0.58 27.92 -31.18
C ILE A 12 1.09 27.81 -32.62
N THR A 13 2.19 28.52 -32.91
CA THR A 13 2.91 28.42 -34.18
C THR A 13 4.29 27.79 -34.02
N SER A 14 4.91 27.95 -32.85
CA SER A 14 6.22 27.42 -32.51
C SER A 14 6.29 27.04 -31.03
N VAL A 15 7.16 26.07 -30.69
CA VAL A 15 7.38 25.63 -29.31
C VAL A 15 8.85 25.32 -29.08
N ASP A 16 9.32 25.62 -27.87
CA ASP A 16 10.55 25.08 -27.31
C ASP A 16 10.17 23.99 -26.30
N LEU A 17 10.65 22.77 -26.52
CA LEU A 17 10.36 21.61 -25.67
C LEU A 17 11.65 20.91 -25.28
N THR A 18 11.87 20.79 -23.97
CA THR A 18 12.96 19.98 -23.41
C THR A 18 12.38 18.96 -22.45
N ILE A 19 12.90 17.73 -22.50
CA ILE A 19 12.49 16.61 -21.67
C ILE A 19 13.70 16.04 -20.91
N GLN A 20 13.57 15.89 -19.60
CA GLN A 20 14.61 15.29 -18.75
C GLN A 20 14.02 14.51 -17.55
N ALA A 21 14.78 13.58 -16.98
CA ALA A 21 14.38 12.95 -15.73
C ALA A 21 14.51 13.97 -14.60
N ALA A 22 13.58 14.01 -13.65
CA ALA A 22 13.63 14.99 -12.56
C ALA A 22 14.90 14.88 -11.70
N SER A 23 15.47 13.68 -11.63
CA SER A 23 16.75 13.37 -10.97
C SER A 23 17.98 13.91 -11.70
N GLY A 24 17.84 14.31 -12.97
CA GLY A 24 18.96 14.62 -13.87
C GLY A 24 19.69 13.38 -14.41
N ASN A 25 19.24 12.15 -14.09
CA ASN A 25 19.85 10.95 -14.63
C ASN A 25 19.58 10.84 -16.14
N LEU A 26 20.63 10.60 -16.92
CA LEU A 26 20.56 10.42 -18.38
C LEU A 26 20.08 9.01 -18.80
N SER A 27 20.07 8.06 -17.86
CA SER A 27 19.60 6.69 -18.09
C SER A 27 18.84 6.18 -16.86
N PRO A 28 17.70 6.81 -16.53
CA PRO A 28 16.93 6.49 -15.35
C PRO A 28 16.36 5.08 -15.42
N VAL A 29 16.16 4.50 -14.24
CA VAL A 29 15.75 3.11 -14.07
C VAL A 29 14.50 3.03 -13.19
N ILE A 30 13.53 2.23 -13.61
CA ILE A 30 12.33 1.87 -12.83
C ILE A 30 12.13 0.36 -12.83
N TYR A 31 11.28 -0.13 -11.94
CA TYR A 31 10.76 -1.49 -12.02
C TYR A 31 9.51 -1.56 -12.90
N ALA A 32 9.42 -2.60 -13.74
CA ALA A 32 8.28 -2.85 -14.63
C ALA A 32 7.08 -3.47 -13.89
N ASN A 33 6.64 -2.85 -12.78
CA ASN A 33 5.60 -3.36 -11.89
C ASN A 33 4.26 -2.60 -12.02
N GLY A 34 4.17 -1.67 -12.98
CA GLY A 34 3.01 -0.82 -13.23
C GLY A 34 2.74 0.25 -12.16
N ARG A 35 3.54 0.31 -11.08
CA ARG A 35 3.38 1.24 -9.96
C ARG A 35 4.54 2.20 -9.83
N ASN A 36 5.78 1.74 -10.07
CA ASN A 36 6.96 2.56 -9.97
C ASN A 36 6.92 3.67 -11.03
N GLN A 37 6.75 4.91 -10.58
CA GLN A 37 6.69 6.08 -11.43
C GLN A 37 8.06 6.77 -11.48
N LEU A 38 8.50 7.13 -12.68
CA LEU A 38 9.62 8.02 -12.90
C LEU A 38 9.08 9.44 -13.16
N PRO A 39 9.40 10.43 -12.31
CA PRO A 39 9.10 11.82 -12.62
C PRO A 39 9.94 12.30 -13.82
N ILE A 40 9.24 12.73 -14.86
CA ILE A 40 9.75 13.34 -16.07
C ILE A 40 9.38 14.80 -16.06
N GLU A 41 10.37 15.64 -16.32
CA GLU A 41 10.20 17.07 -16.39
C GLU A 41 10.27 17.55 -17.81
N ILE A 42 9.31 18.40 -18.12
CA ILE A 42 9.13 19.02 -19.42
C ILE A 42 9.24 20.51 -19.19
N ILE A 43 10.25 21.13 -19.79
CA ILE A 43 10.34 22.58 -19.89
C ILE A 43 9.73 22.94 -21.24
N ALA A 44 8.63 23.67 -21.18
CA ALA A 44 7.85 24.04 -22.36
C ALA A 44 7.67 25.54 -22.45
N LYS A 45 7.80 26.07 -23.66
CA LYS A 45 7.46 27.43 -24.04
C LYS A 45 6.73 27.37 -25.36
N ALA A 46 5.58 28.01 -25.43
CA ALA A 46 4.78 28.09 -26.64
C ALA A 46 4.67 29.54 -27.10
N THR A 47 4.76 29.73 -28.42
CA THR A 47 4.79 31.05 -29.03
C THR A 47 3.82 31.12 -30.21
N LYS A 48 3.31 32.33 -30.45
CA LYS A 48 2.48 32.69 -31.60
C LYS A 48 3.20 33.73 -32.44
N GLU A 49 3.31 33.47 -33.74
CA GLU A 49 3.71 34.46 -34.72
C GLU A 49 2.55 35.43 -34.98
N ASN A 50 2.79 36.71 -34.73
CA ASN A 50 1.86 37.80 -35.00
C ASN A 50 1.91 38.19 -36.50
N PRO A 51 0.89 38.92 -37.02
CA PRO A 51 0.87 39.36 -38.42
C PRO A 51 2.05 40.25 -38.85
N ASP A 52 2.78 40.84 -37.90
CA ASP A 52 3.97 41.65 -38.14
C ASP A 52 5.28 40.83 -38.05
N HIS A 53 5.19 39.50 -38.01
CA HIS A 53 6.29 38.55 -37.84
C HIS A 53 7.01 38.65 -36.48
N SER A 54 6.42 39.31 -35.49
CA SER A 54 6.90 39.22 -34.09
C SER A 54 6.34 37.98 -33.40
N GLU A 55 7.05 37.46 -32.39
CA GLU A 55 6.56 36.33 -31.59
C GLU A 55 6.06 36.79 -30.22
N SER A 56 4.87 36.31 -29.84
CA SER A 56 4.30 36.47 -28.51
C SER A 56 4.36 35.15 -27.75
N VAL A 57 4.83 35.18 -26.50
CA VAL A 57 4.76 34.01 -25.60
C VAL A 57 3.30 33.79 -25.18
N LEU A 58 2.81 32.56 -25.32
CA LEU A 58 1.48 32.15 -24.90
C LEU A 58 1.49 31.69 -23.44
N HIS A 59 0.44 32.05 -22.72
CA HIS A 59 0.27 31.70 -21.31
C HIS A 59 -0.95 30.83 -21.10
N PHE A 60 -0.71 29.58 -20.70
CA PHE A 60 -1.75 28.59 -20.43
C PHE A 60 -1.90 28.32 -18.93
N SER A 61 -3.07 27.81 -18.54
CA SER A 61 -3.24 27.24 -17.20
C SER A 61 -2.50 25.90 -17.10
N LYS A 62 -2.28 25.41 -15.87
CA LYS A 62 -1.65 24.10 -15.66
C LYS A 62 -2.49 22.97 -16.29
N GLU A 63 -3.81 23.05 -16.18
CA GLU A 63 -4.75 22.08 -16.73
C GLU A 63 -4.66 22.04 -18.26
N THR A 64 -4.57 23.21 -18.90
CA THR A 64 -4.36 23.31 -20.34
C THR A 64 -3.04 22.67 -20.78
N TRP A 65 -1.93 22.95 -20.06
CA TRP A 65 -0.65 22.29 -20.34
C TRP A 65 -0.75 20.77 -20.23
N ILE A 66 -1.34 20.25 -19.15
CA ILE A 66 -1.52 18.80 -18.96
C ILE A 66 -2.39 18.18 -20.05
N HIS A 67 -3.38 18.91 -20.55
CA HIS A 67 -4.29 18.43 -21.58
C HIS A 67 -3.62 18.25 -22.95
N ILE A 68 -2.73 19.17 -23.33
CA ILE A 68 -2.08 19.17 -24.65
C ILE A 68 -0.74 18.43 -24.67
N LEU A 69 -0.11 18.22 -23.52
CA LEU A 69 1.17 17.52 -23.41
C LEU A 69 1.00 16.00 -23.40
N ASN A 70 1.76 15.33 -24.27
CA ASN A 70 1.80 13.88 -24.36
C ASN A 70 3.23 13.35 -24.24
N LEU A 71 3.38 12.17 -23.64
CA LEU A 71 4.61 11.39 -23.75
C LEU A 71 4.47 10.39 -24.89
N ARG A 72 5.54 10.22 -25.66
CA ARG A 72 5.56 9.38 -26.87
C ARG A 72 6.78 8.46 -26.92
N HIS A 73 6.68 7.39 -27.69
CA HIS A 73 7.85 6.64 -28.12
C HIS A 73 8.67 7.50 -29.08
N ALA A 74 9.94 7.76 -28.77
CA ALA A 74 10.77 8.66 -29.57
C ALA A 74 11.00 8.12 -31.00
N GLU A 75 11.03 6.80 -31.17
CA GLU A 75 11.34 6.17 -32.46
C GLU A 75 10.16 6.15 -33.44
N SER A 76 8.94 5.94 -32.94
CA SER A 76 7.73 5.81 -33.76
C SER A 76 6.81 7.03 -33.68
N ASP A 77 7.05 7.93 -32.72
CA ASP A 77 6.16 9.05 -32.41
C ASP A 77 4.75 8.59 -32.02
N GLU A 78 4.59 7.33 -31.61
CA GLU A 78 3.32 6.82 -31.07
C GLU A 78 3.14 7.26 -29.62
N ILE A 79 1.93 7.68 -29.29
CA ILE A 79 1.57 8.13 -27.94
C ILE A 79 1.63 6.98 -26.94
N LEU A 80 2.23 7.24 -25.76
CA LEU A 80 2.13 6.33 -24.62
C LEU A 80 0.68 6.29 -24.11
N THR A 81 0.27 5.23 -23.42
CA THR A 81 -1.11 5.18 -22.92
C THR A 81 -1.28 6.07 -21.69
N TRP A 82 -2.15 7.08 -21.76
CA TRP A 82 -2.53 7.88 -20.60
C TRP A 82 -3.26 7.04 -19.57
N GLN A 83 -2.76 7.00 -18.33
CA GLN A 83 -3.33 6.24 -17.21
C GLN A 83 -3.63 4.76 -17.55
N GLY A 84 -2.82 4.16 -18.42
CA GLY A 84 -2.96 2.76 -18.82
C GLY A 84 -2.52 1.77 -17.73
N ASN A 85 -2.82 0.49 -17.97
CA ASN A 85 -2.50 -0.62 -17.08
C ASN A 85 -1.56 -1.68 -17.71
N ALA A 86 -1.12 -1.46 -18.95
CA ALA A 86 -0.27 -2.36 -19.70
C ALA A 86 0.64 -1.56 -20.65
N GLY A 87 1.84 -2.07 -20.92
CA GLY A 87 2.81 -1.36 -21.76
C GLY A 87 3.49 -0.19 -21.06
N TRP A 88 3.91 0.80 -21.85
CA TRP A 88 4.43 2.07 -21.35
C TRP A 88 3.30 3.07 -21.24
N CYS A 89 3.19 3.68 -20.06
CA CYS A 89 2.08 4.55 -19.70
C CYS A 89 2.60 5.82 -19.03
N PHE A 90 1.74 6.84 -18.97
CA PHE A 90 2.05 8.06 -18.26
C PHE A 90 0.82 8.71 -17.63
N THR A 91 1.05 9.62 -16.69
CA THR A 91 0.00 10.37 -15.97
C THR A 91 0.56 11.68 -15.43
N ALA A 92 -0.30 12.64 -15.11
CA ALA A 92 0.08 13.84 -14.35
C ALA A 92 -0.05 13.67 -12.82
N VAL A 93 -0.50 12.50 -12.35
CA VAL A 93 -0.76 12.22 -10.93
C VAL A 93 0.36 11.37 -10.33
N GLU A 94 1.05 11.93 -9.34
CA GLU A 94 2.05 11.25 -8.53
C GLU A 94 1.42 10.19 -7.63
N ASN A 95 2.10 9.06 -7.44
CA ASN A 95 1.76 8.04 -6.45
C ASN A 95 2.89 7.87 -5.40
N ASP A 96 2.65 7.02 -4.40
CA ASP A 96 3.60 6.74 -3.31
C ASP A 96 4.92 6.06 -3.76
N TYR A 97 5.03 5.67 -5.04
CA TYR A 97 6.12 4.89 -5.61
C TYR A 97 6.87 5.65 -6.73
N SER A 98 6.94 6.98 -6.62
CA SER A 98 7.57 7.92 -7.56
C SER A 98 9.09 8.01 -7.47
N LEU A 99 9.75 6.98 -6.94
CA LEU A 99 11.20 6.94 -6.73
C LEU A 99 11.91 6.22 -7.88
N GLU A 100 12.92 6.88 -8.45
CA GLU A 100 13.84 6.22 -9.37
C GLU A 100 14.69 5.16 -8.65
N VAL A 101 14.99 4.05 -9.32
CA VAL A 101 15.95 3.05 -8.85
C VAL A 101 17.37 3.62 -8.97
N LEU A 102 17.78 4.36 -7.94
CA LEU A 102 19.09 5.01 -7.88
C LEU A 102 20.20 3.95 -7.82
N THR A 103 20.99 3.89 -8.88
CA THR A 103 22.24 3.12 -8.90
C THR A 103 23.44 3.94 -8.42
N LYS A 104 23.29 5.27 -8.35
CA LYS A 104 24.25 6.26 -7.84
C LYS A 104 23.51 7.49 -7.29
N GLU A 105 24.18 8.27 -6.45
CA GLU A 105 23.73 9.63 -6.12
C GLU A 105 23.97 10.55 -7.33
N TYR A 106 22.91 11.23 -7.77
CA TYR A 106 22.98 12.23 -8.83
C TYR A 106 22.74 13.60 -8.22
N SER A 107 23.60 14.57 -8.56
CA SER A 107 23.37 15.96 -8.20
C SER A 107 22.31 16.53 -9.13
N VAL A 108 21.20 16.99 -8.56
CA VAL A 108 20.25 17.83 -9.28
C VAL A 108 20.98 19.14 -9.57
N GLU A 109 21.42 19.33 -10.82
CA GLU A 109 21.94 20.63 -11.22
C GLU A 109 20.82 21.67 -11.19
N PRO A 110 21.09 22.90 -10.72
CA PRO A 110 20.10 23.96 -10.74
C PRO A 110 19.68 24.23 -12.19
N ARG A 111 18.37 24.15 -12.43
CA ARG A 111 17.80 24.31 -13.77
C ARG A 111 17.83 25.77 -14.18
N TYR A 112 18.32 26.03 -15.38
CA TYR A 112 18.17 27.32 -16.02
C TYR A 112 16.81 27.36 -16.71
N MET A 113 15.93 28.26 -16.28
CA MET A 113 14.67 28.53 -16.95
C MET A 113 14.76 29.91 -17.61
N GLU A 114 14.43 29.97 -18.88
CA GLU A 114 14.33 31.22 -19.61
C GLU A 114 13.01 31.94 -19.29
N PRO A 115 12.95 33.28 -19.46
CA PRO A 115 11.69 34.01 -19.34
C PRO A 115 10.63 33.45 -20.29
N GLY A 116 9.49 33.04 -19.74
CA GLY A 116 8.37 32.45 -20.49
C GLY A 116 8.28 30.93 -20.40
N ASP A 117 9.31 30.26 -19.88
CA ASP A 117 9.30 28.81 -19.68
C ASP A 117 8.30 28.40 -18.61
N THR A 118 7.65 27.26 -18.85
CA THR A 118 6.85 26.54 -17.86
C THR A 118 7.47 25.18 -17.61
N LEU A 119 7.65 24.83 -16.33
CA LEU A 119 8.05 23.48 -15.92
C LEU A 119 6.79 22.65 -15.62
N ILE A 120 6.62 21.55 -16.33
CA ILE A 120 5.56 20.56 -16.10
C ILE A 120 6.22 19.23 -15.72
N THR A 121 5.65 18.53 -14.73
CA THR A 121 6.08 17.18 -14.36
C THR A 121 4.99 16.18 -14.74
N LEU A 122 5.37 15.17 -15.52
CA LEU A 122 4.56 13.99 -15.80
C LEU A 122 5.28 12.76 -15.24
N TYR A 123 4.55 11.68 -15.04
CA TYR A 123 5.06 10.45 -14.44
C TYR A 123 4.96 9.32 -15.45
N VAL A 124 6.09 8.75 -15.86
CA VAL A 124 6.14 7.59 -16.75
C VAL A 124 6.30 6.31 -15.94
N TYR A 125 5.61 5.25 -16.35
CA TYR A 125 5.69 3.94 -15.72
C TYR A 125 5.45 2.84 -16.75
N SER A 126 5.82 1.60 -16.41
CA SER A 126 5.62 0.47 -17.32
C SER A 126 5.34 -0.85 -16.59
N GLY A 127 4.62 -1.75 -17.26
CA GLY A 127 4.53 -3.17 -16.91
C GLY A 127 5.49 -4.06 -17.73
N ASP A 128 6.18 -3.50 -18.72
CA ASP A 128 6.99 -4.26 -19.68
C ASP A 128 8.48 -4.13 -19.39
N ILE A 129 9.17 -5.26 -19.26
CA ILE A 129 10.63 -5.29 -19.06
C ILE A 129 11.30 -4.94 -20.39
N SER A 130 11.69 -3.68 -20.52
CA SER A 130 12.25 -3.14 -21.76
C SER A 130 12.97 -1.82 -21.50
N ALA A 131 13.73 -1.34 -22.49
CA ALA A 131 14.23 0.03 -22.52
C ALA A 131 13.52 0.79 -23.63
N ARG A 132 13.09 2.03 -23.35
CA ARG A 132 12.44 2.90 -24.33
C ARG A 132 12.99 4.32 -24.26
N ARG A 133 13.10 4.97 -25.41
CA ARG A 133 13.30 6.40 -25.49
C ARG A 133 11.94 7.09 -25.46
N ILE A 134 11.77 7.99 -24.50
CA ILE A 134 10.55 8.74 -24.29
C ILE A 134 10.78 10.16 -24.79
N ALA A 135 9.94 10.59 -25.73
CA ALA A 135 9.86 11.95 -26.24
C ALA A 135 8.61 12.65 -25.67
N VAL A 136 8.53 13.96 -25.86
CA VAL A 136 7.36 14.76 -25.51
C VAL A 136 6.75 15.37 -26.77
N SER A 137 5.43 15.49 -26.82
CA SER A 137 4.74 16.31 -27.81
C SER A 137 3.72 17.25 -27.18
N ILE A 138 3.43 18.32 -27.90
CA ILE A 138 2.22 19.14 -27.75
C ILE A 138 1.30 18.79 -28.92
N ASP A 139 0.11 18.28 -28.60
CA ASP A 139 -0.95 17.98 -29.55
C ASP A 139 -2.13 18.92 -29.26
N THR A 140 -2.56 19.73 -30.24
CA THR A 140 -3.71 20.64 -30.10
C THR A 140 -4.97 20.00 -30.69
N ASP A 141 -6.15 20.42 -30.22
CA ASP A 141 -7.43 19.87 -30.72
C ASP A 141 -7.67 20.24 -32.20
N GLY A 142 -7.09 21.35 -32.66
CA GLY A 142 -7.07 21.77 -34.06
C GLY A 142 -6.09 21.02 -34.94
N GLY A 143 -5.37 20.01 -34.40
CA GLY A 143 -4.45 19.16 -35.14
C GLY A 143 -3.01 19.67 -35.22
N GLY A 144 -2.65 20.68 -34.45
CA GLY A 144 -1.26 21.08 -34.25
C GLY A 144 -0.48 19.95 -33.57
N HIS A 145 0.72 19.66 -34.07
CA HIS A 145 1.56 18.59 -33.55
C HIS A 145 3.02 19.02 -33.52
N PHE A 146 3.57 19.14 -32.31
CA PHE A 146 4.94 19.56 -32.08
C PHE A 146 5.63 18.52 -31.20
N THR A 147 6.59 17.77 -31.75
CA THR A 147 7.18 16.60 -31.07
C THR A 147 8.70 16.70 -31.01
N THR A 148 9.29 16.18 -29.94
CA THR A 148 10.74 16.00 -29.81
C THR A 148 11.21 14.63 -30.32
N ALA A 149 10.31 13.81 -30.87
CA ALA A 149 10.60 12.48 -31.42
C ALA A 149 11.55 12.53 -32.62
N ASP A 150 12.10 11.37 -33.01
CA ASP A 150 13.15 11.25 -34.02
C ASP A 150 12.69 11.69 -35.43
N ASN A 151 11.38 11.62 -35.69
CA ASN A 151 10.75 12.08 -36.93
C ASN A 151 10.53 13.60 -36.98
N SER A 152 10.81 14.34 -35.89
CA SER A 152 10.53 15.77 -35.84
C SER A 152 11.31 16.57 -36.89
N THR A 153 10.60 17.55 -37.47
CA THR A 153 11.12 18.53 -38.42
C THR A 153 10.94 19.97 -37.94
N VAL A 154 10.25 20.19 -36.82
CA VAL A 154 9.81 21.51 -36.35
C VAL A 154 10.33 21.87 -34.95
N VAL A 155 10.64 20.87 -34.12
CA VAL A 155 11.17 21.06 -32.76
C VAL A 155 12.49 20.31 -32.66
N GLU A 156 13.40 20.80 -31.81
CA GLU A 156 14.66 20.09 -31.54
C GLU A 156 14.39 18.68 -30.99
N ARG A 157 15.13 17.70 -31.52
CA ARG A 157 14.97 16.30 -31.13
C ARG A 157 15.58 16.08 -29.75
N SER A 158 14.77 15.58 -28.83
CA SER A 158 15.19 15.33 -27.46
C SER A 158 14.36 14.20 -26.87
N SER A 159 15.01 13.33 -26.09
CA SER A 159 14.36 12.15 -25.49
C SER A 159 15.16 11.65 -24.30
N ILE A 160 14.50 10.96 -23.38
CA ILE A 160 15.16 10.26 -22.27
C ILE A 160 15.07 8.76 -22.51
N THR A 161 16.17 8.05 -22.31
CA THR A 161 16.15 6.57 -22.33
C THR A 161 15.82 6.04 -20.94
N VAL A 162 14.63 5.48 -20.76
CA VAL A 162 14.18 4.87 -19.51
C VAL A 162 14.32 3.35 -19.61
N ARG A 163 14.92 2.74 -18.58
CA ARG A 163 15.06 1.27 -18.49
C ARG A 163 14.09 0.74 -17.42
N ALA A 164 13.18 -0.13 -17.84
CA ALA A 164 12.28 -0.85 -16.94
C ALA A 164 12.83 -2.26 -16.66
N LEU A 165 13.12 -2.54 -15.39
CA LEU A 165 13.70 -3.81 -14.93
C LEU A 165 12.63 -4.80 -14.48
N GLN A 166 13.01 -6.08 -14.40
CA GLN A 166 12.21 -7.11 -13.76
C GLN A 166 11.81 -6.67 -12.34
N PRO A 167 10.50 -6.64 -12.01
CA PRO A 167 10.04 -6.40 -10.64
C PRO A 167 10.67 -7.35 -9.64
N VAL A 168 10.95 -6.83 -8.44
CA VAL A 168 11.36 -7.66 -7.31
C VAL A 168 10.12 -8.38 -6.78
N SER A 169 10.20 -9.70 -6.65
CA SER A 169 9.21 -10.49 -5.92
C SER A 169 9.83 -10.92 -4.60
N TYR A 170 9.14 -10.65 -3.51
CA TYR A 170 9.63 -11.00 -2.18
C TYR A 170 9.18 -12.42 -1.80
N LEU A 171 10.13 -13.22 -1.36
CA LEU A 171 9.94 -14.56 -0.83
C LEU A 171 9.95 -14.52 0.71
N THR A 172 9.54 -15.62 1.35
CA THR A 172 9.59 -15.71 2.83
C THR A 172 11.00 -15.49 3.37
N SER A 173 12.03 -15.90 2.61
CA SER A 173 13.43 -15.68 2.98
C SER A 173 13.87 -14.21 2.98
N ASP A 174 13.11 -13.33 2.34
CA ASP A 174 13.41 -11.89 2.31
C ASP A 174 12.81 -11.15 3.51
N LEU A 175 11.89 -11.79 4.24
CA LEU A 175 11.29 -11.25 5.44
C LEU A 175 12.28 -11.27 6.60
N ILE A 176 12.46 -10.11 7.20
CA ILE A 176 13.12 -9.95 8.49
C ILE A 176 12.03 -9.90 9.54
N GLN A 177 11.97 -10.95 10.36
CA GLN A 177 11.06 -11.04 11.49
C GLN A 177 11.79 -10.68 12.77
N GLU A 178 11.24 -9.74 13.52
CA GLU A 178 11.68 -9.43 14.88
C GLU A 178 10.51 -9.60 15.84
N ARG A 179 10.72 -10.40 16.89
CA ARG A 179 9.76 -10.56 17.98
C ARG A 179 10.22 -9.72 19.16
N VAL A 180 9.37 -8.82 19.60
CA VAL A 180 9.53 -8.12 20.87
C VAL A 180 8.69 -8.85 21.89
N SER A 181 9.36 -9.66 22.70
CA SER A 181 8.70 -10.51 23.68
C SER A 181 8.46 -9.77 25.00
N GLU A 182 7.50 -10.25 25.80
CA GLU A 182 7.35 -9.84 27.21
C GLU A 182 6.91 -8.38 27.41
N LEU A 183 6.22 -7.80 26.41
CA LEU A 183 5.73 -6.41 26.41
C LEU A 183 4.60 -6.15 27.41
N GLY A 184 4.02 -7.20 27.98
CA GLY A 184 3.13 -7.13 29.13
C GLY A 184 2.94 -8.50 29.76
N LYS A 185 3.29 -8.61 31.05
CA LYS A 185 2.80 -9.68 31.93
C LYS A 185 1.72 -9.06 32.79
N THR A 186 0.49 -9.52 32.64
CA THR A 186 -0.60 -9.01 33.46
C THR A 186 -1.55 -10.12 33.87
N ARG A 187 -2.41 -9.77 34.80
CA ARG A 187 -3.55 -10.59 35.16
C ARG A 187 -4.78 -10.10 34.43
N VAL A 188 -5.19 -10.87 33.43
CA VAL A 188 -6.41 -10.61 32.68
C VAL A 188 -7.60 -11.04 33.52
N THR A 189 -8.60 -10.18 33.64
CA THR A 189 -9.83 -10.52 34.36
C THR A 189 -10.81 -11.09 33.35
N MET A 190 -11.31 -12.29 33.64
CA MET A 190 -12.44 -12.87 32.96
C MET A 190 -13.69 -12.61 33.78
N HIS A 191 -14.74 -12.14 33.12
CA HIS A 191 -16.05 -12.06 33.72
C HIS A 191 -16.90 -13.20 33.16
N TYR A 192 -17.53 -13.96 34.05
CA TYR A 192 -18.48 -15.01 33.71
C TYR A 192 -19.86 -14.60 34.20
N THR A 193 -20.86 -14.74 33.35
CA THR A 193 -22.28 -14.57 33.71
C THR A 193 -23.08 -15.74 33.12
N GLY A 194 -23.66 -16.55 33.98
CA GLY A 194 -24.57 -17.64 33.60
C GLY A 194 -25.87 -17.60 34.39
N ASP A 195 -26.76 -18.55 34.10
CA ASP A 195 -28.15 -18.57 34.60
C ASP A 195 -28.27 -18.47 36.14
N ASN A 196 -27.29 -18.98 36.89
CA ASN A 196 -27.34 -19.05 38.36
C ASN A 196 -26.11 -18.47 39.08
N VAL A 197 -25.09 -17.99 38.35
CA VAL A 197 -23.89 -17.45 38.99
C VAL A 197 -23.19 -16.42 38.10
N THR A 198 -22.68 -15.38 38.73
CA THR A 198 -21.75 -14.42 38.13
C THR A 198 -20.47 -14.46 38.95
N TRP A 199 -19.34 -14.58 38.28
CA TRP A 199 -18.04 -14.51 38.94
C TRP A 199 -17.02 -13.83 38.06
N SER A 200 -15.89 -13.46 38.65
CA SER A 200 -14.77 -12.92 37.89
C SER A 200 -13.48 -13.51 38.42
N LYS A 201 -12.62 -13.99 37.50
CA LYS A 201 -11.35 -14.62 37.84
C LYS A 201 -10.22 -13.98 37.07
N LYS A 202 -9.04 -13.95 37.68
CA LYS A 202 -7.83 -13.41 37.07
C LYS A 202 -6.92 -14.54 36.60
N PHE A 203 -6.38 -14.41 35.39
CA PHE A 203 -5.46 -15.35 34.77
C PHE A 203 -4.21 -14.63 34.28
N ASP A 204 -3.09 -15.34 34.23
CA ASP A 204 -1.88 -14.78 33.65
C ASP A 204 -2.04 -14.69 32.12
N GLY A 205 -1.91 -13.48 31.61
CA GLY A 205 -1.96 -13.16 30.20
C GLY A 205 -0.69 -12.45 29.77
N HIS A 206 -0.33 -12.70 28.51
CA HIS A 206 0.90 -12.21 27.94
C HIS A 206 0.70 -11.80 26.48
N TYR A 207 1.43 -10.78 26.02
CA TYR A 207 1.46 -10.41 24.61
C TYR A 207 2.85 -10.05 24.11
N ASP A 208 3.06 -10.34 22.83
CA ASP A 208 4.25 -10.04 22.05
C ASP A 208 3.88 -9.31 20.77
N ASN A 209 4.79 -8.48 20.27
CA ASN A 209 4.66 -7.92 18.92
C ASN A 209 5.66 -8.58 17.98
N LEU A 210 5.16 -9.03 16.83
CA LEU A 210 5.93 -9.53 15.71
C LEU A 210 5.99 -8.44 14.64
N TYR A 211 7.19 -7.97 14.36
CA TYR A 211 7.45 -6.98 13.33
C TYR A 211 8.07 -7.64 12.11
N PHE A 212 7.43 -7.45 10.95
CA PHE A 212 7.94 -7.93 9.67
C PHE A 212 8.44 -6.75 8.84
N SER A 213 9.63 -6.91 8.28
CA SER A 213 10.24 -5.91 7.40
C SER A 213 11.03 -6.57 6.27
N ILE A 214 11.53 -5.75 5.35
CA ILE A 214 12.39 -6.17 4.24
C ILE A 214 13.54 -5.17 4.06
N LYS A 215 14.61 -5.60 3.39
CA LYS A 215 15.78 -4.76 3.13
C LYS A 215 15.43 -3.43 2.43
N ASN A 216 14.53 -3.46 1.46
CA ASN A 216 14.15 -2.28 0.67
C ASN A 216 13.09 -1.40 1.36
N LYS A 217 12.83 -1.63 2.66
CA LYS A 217 11.87 -0.93 3.51
C LYS A 217 10.43 -0.97 2.99
N ILE A 218 9.51 -1.27 3.90
CA ILE A 218 8.08 -1.24 3.57
C ILE A 218 7.63 0.23 3.54
N CYS A 219 6.98 0.62 2.45
CA CYS A 219 6.33 1.93 2.31
C CYS A 219 4.86 1.84 2.73
N ASN A 220 4.16 0.82 2.22
CA ASN A 220 2.75 0.58 2.52
C ASN A 220 2.51 -0.92 2.69
N TYR A 221 1.50 -1.29 3.47
CA TYR A 221 1.06 -2.66 3.60
C TYR A 221 -0.43 -2.73 3.93
N THR A 222 -1.07 -3.78 3.47
CA THR A 222 -2.46 -4.11 3.76
C THR A 222 -2.52 -5.46 4.45
N VAL A 223 -3.45 -5.60 5.38
CA VAL A 223 -3.78 -6.89 5.97
C VAL A 223 -5.19 -7.26 5.54
N ASN A 224 -5.34 -8.52 5.15
CA ASN A 224 -6.53 -9.08 4.57
C ASN A 224 -6.90 -10.37 5.32
N ASN A 225 -8.18 -10.70 5.29
CA ASN A 225 -8.72 -11.90 5.90
C ASN A 225 -9.84 -12.47 5.02
N TYR A 226 -9.98 -13.80 4.96
CA TYR A 226 -11.19 -14.40 4.40
C TYR A 226 -12.35 -14.09 5.35
N GLY A 227 -13.49 -13.59 4.87
CA GLY A 227 -14.56 -12.98 5.69
C GLY A 227 -14.81 -11.51 5.36
N LYS A 228 -13.89 -10.86 4.64
CA LYS A 228 -14.08 -9.53 4.04
C LYS A 228 -14.80 -9.60 2.69
N ASP A 229 -15.84 -10.43 2.58
CA ASP A 229 -16.67 -10.64 1.38
C ASP A 229 -17.62 -9.44 1.13
N GLY A 230 -17.42 -8.32 1.82
CA GLY A 230 -18.23 -7.11 1.66
C GLY A 230 -19.63 -7.21 2.26
N LYS A 231 -19.93 -8.24 3.06
CA LYS A 231 -21.11 -8.23 3.93
C LYS A 231 -20.67 -7.73 5.30
N VAL A 232 -21.16 -6.56 5.66
CA VAL A 232 -20.98 -5.94 6.97
C VAL A 232 -21.56 -6.87 8.01
N ASP A 233 -20.72 -7.75 8.53
CA ASP A 233 -21.08 -8.66 9.60
C ASP A 233 -20.53 -8.07 10.89
N ILE A 234 -21.46 -7.68 11.76
CA ILE A 234 -21.27 -6.85 12.95
C ILE A 234 -20.53 -7.65 14.06
N SER A 235 -20.24 -8.91 13.78
CA SER A 235 -19.71 -9.94 14.68
C SER A 235 -18.18 -10.07 14.63
N TYR A 236 -17.49 -9.40 13.70
CA TYR A 236 -16.02 -9.51 13.57
C TYR A 236 -15.29 -8.34 14.25
N PRO A 237 -14.14 -8.59 14.91
CA PRO A 237 -13.34 -7.51 15.46
C PRO A 237 -12.90 -6.53 14.35
N GLU A 238 -12.81 -5.23 14.70
CA GLU A 238 -12.32 -4.16 13.81
C GLU A 238 -10.94 -4.48 13.21
N ARG A 239 -10.18 -5.35 13.90
CA ARG A 239 -8.86 -5.81 13.50
C ARG A 239 -8.91 -7.23 12.97
N THR A 240 -8.19 -7.49 11.88
CA THR A 240 -7.99 -8.85 11.34
C THR A 240 -7.30 -9.71 12.39
N SER A 241 -7.92 -10.82 12.78
CA SER A 241 -7.41 -11.69 13.84
C SER A 241 -7.51 -13.18 13.51
N GLN A 242 -6.74 -13.98 14.25
CA GLN A 242 -6.83 -15.43 14.32
C GLN A 242 -6.84 -15.89 15.76
N TYR A 243 -7.49 -17.04 16.01
CA TYR A 243 -7.63 -17.61 17.35
C TYR A 243 -7.45 -19.13 17.35
N TRP A 244 -6.69 -19.63 18.31
CA TRP A 244 -6.38 -21.06 18.47
C TRP A 244 -6.37 -21.49 19.94
N VAL A 245 -6.66 -22.77 20.15
CA VAL A 245 -6.61 -23.44 21.45
C VAL A 245 -5.71 -24.68 21.32
N TYR A 246 -4.72 -24.84 22.19
CA TYR A 246 -3.84 -26.01 22.22
C TYR A 246 -3.41 -26.36 23.65
N ASN A 247 -3.57 -27.63 24.06
CA ASN A 247 -3.24 -28.10 25.42
C ASN A 247 -3.73 -27.16 26.54
N ASN A 248 -4.92 -26.60 26.35
CA ASN A 248 -5.57 -25.58 27.18
C ASN A 248 -5.00 -24.14 27.05
N ASP A 249 -3.80 -23.93 26.50
CA ASP A 249 -3.35 -22.57 26.19
C ASP A 249 -4.14 -21.97 25.03
N GLN A 250 -4.48 -20.69 25.18
CA GLN A 250 -5.19 -19.93 24.16
C GLN A 250 -4.29 -18.89 23.53
N HIS A 251 -4.31 -18.83 22.20
CA HIS A 251 -3.50 -17.91 21.41
C HIS A 251 -4.38 -17.08 20.49
N MET A 252 -4.08 -15.79 20.40
CA MET A 252 -4.73 -14.90 19.44
C MET A 252 -3.66 -14.10 18.70
N LEU A 253 -3.79 -13.95 17.40
CA LEU A 253 -2.91 -13.11 16.59
C LEU A 253 -3.75 -11.98 15.97
N VAL A 254 -3.33 -10.73 16.15
CA VAL A 254 -4.05 -9.55 15.68
C VAL A 254 -3.15 -8.73 14.77
N ALA A 255 -3.67 -8.34 13.62
CA ALA A 255 -2.95 -7.48 12.69
C ALA A 255 -3.16 -6.01 12.98
N ASN A 256 -2.11 -5.23 12.80
CA ASN A 256 -2.15 -3.77 12.91
C ASN A 256 -1.73 -3.13 11.56
N PRO A 257 -2.69 -2.87 10.64
CA PRO A 257 -2.46 -2.22 9.34
C PRO A 257 -1.70 -0.89 9.41
N SER A 258 -1.11 -0.48 8.27
CA SER A 258 -0.32 0.76 8.13
C SER A 258 -1.12 2.03 8.43
N ALA A 259 -2.42 1.99 8.19
CA ALA A 259 -3.33 3.10 8.44
C ALA A 259 -3.58 3.37 9.94
N PHE A 260 -3.23 2.44 10.83
CA PHE A 260 -3.37 2.67 12.27
C PHE A 260 -2.10 3.32 12.85
N PRO A 261 -2.21 4.47 13.53
CA PRO A 261 -1.06 5.10 14.17
C PRO A 261 -0.52 4.26 15.33
N GLU A 262 0.70 4.58 15.79
CA GLU A 262 1.21 4.09 17.06
C GLU A 262 0.20 4.40 18.18
N GLY A 263 -0.03 3.42 19.05
CA GLY A 263 -0.90 3.65 20.19
C GLY A 263 -1.14 2.43 21.05
N GLU A 264 -2.12 2.58 21.92
CA GLU A 264 -2.64 1.53 22.79
C GLU A 264 -4.03 1.11 22.28
N SER A 265 -4.34 -0.18 22.38
CA SER A 265 -5.67 -0.71 22.10
C SER A 265 -6.06 -1.66 23.21
N ASN A 266 -7.37 -1.75 23.42
CA ASN A 266 -7.97 -2.84 24.14
C ASN A 266 -8.43 -3.86 23.10
N ASN A 267 -8.06 -5.13 23.26
CA ASN A 267 -8.69 -6.21 22.52
C ASN A 267 -9.21 -7.24 23.49
N GLY A 268 -10.37 -7.79 23.18
CA GLY A 268 -10.93 -8.84 23.99
C GLY A 268 -11.57 -9.96 23.21
N PHE A 269 -11.70 -11.06 23.91
CA PHE A 269 -12.45 -12.23 23.52
C PHE A 269 -13.77 -12.21 24.28
N TYR A 270 -14.86 -12.40 23.55
CA TYR A 270 -16.17 -12.68 24.10
C TYR A 270 -16.54 -14.09 23.67
N GLY A 271 -17.28 -14.84 24.47
CA GLY A 271 -17.80 -16.11 23.99
C GLY A 271 -18.92 -16.64 24.87
N ARG A 272 -19.55 -17.69 24.37
CA ARG A 272 -20.64 -18.39 25.04
C ARG A 272 -20.26 -19.86 25.20
N ALA A 273 -20.49 -20.39 26.38
CA ALA A 273 -20.44 -21.82 26.65
C ALA A 273 -21.86 -22.32 26.93
N SER A 274 -22.19 -23.51 26.45
CA SER A 274 -23.45 -24.17 26.80
C SER A 274 -23.20 -25.63 27.15
N TRP A 275 -23.84 -26.12 28.20
CA TRP A 275 -23.73 -27.51 28.62
C TRP A 275 -25.08 -28.03 29.11
N ASN A 276 -25.23 -29.35 29.05
CA ASN A 276 -26.41 -30.00 29.58
C ASN A 276 -26.23 -30.21 31.08
N GLU A 277 -27.07 -29.58 31.89
CA GLU A 277 -27.14 -29.88 33.32
C GLU A 277 -27.95 -31.16 33.55
N THR A 278 -27.47 -31.99 34.48
CA THR A 278 -28.05 -33.30 34.82
C THR A 278 -29.53 -33.24 35.23
N LEU A 279 -30.06 -32.06 35.59
CA LEU A 279 -31.43 -31.85 36.08
C LEU A 279 -32.21 -30.76 35.35
N SER A 280 -31.69 -30.24 34.22
CA SER A 280 -32.39 -29.22 33.42
C SER A 280 -32.94 -29.80 32.12
N ALA A 281 -34.15 -29.39 31.74
CA ALA A 281 -34.74 -29.72 30.44
C ALA A 281 -34.15 -28.89 29.28
N TYR A 282 -33.40 -27.84 29.60
CA TYR A 282 -32.75 -26.94 28.64
C TYR A 282 -31.24 -26.86 28.93
N PRO A 283 -30.39 -26.74 27.90
CA PRO A 283 -28.97 -26.51 28.10
C PRO A 283 -28.77 -25.18 28.84
N SER A 284 -27.95 -25.21 29.90
CA SER A 284 -27.52 -24.00 30.58
C SER A 284 -26.55 -23.26 29.68
N THR A 285 -26.61 -21.93 29.72
CA THR A 285 -25.70 -21.11 28.92
C THR A 285 -25.01 -20.08 29.77
N ALA A 286 -23.77 -19.78 29.43
CA ALA A 286 -23.02 -18.72 30.07
C ALA A 286 -22.23 -17.94 29.04
N THR A 287 -22.09 -16.66 29.32
CA THR A 287 -21.27 -15.73 28.57
C THR A 287 -20.01 -15.45 29.36
N TYR A 288 -18.91 -15.28 28.65
CA TYR A 288 -17.64 -14.86 29.23
C TYR A 288 -16.99 -13.79 28.36
N ASP A 289 -16.21 -12.94 29.00
CA ASP A 289 -15.39 -11.94 28.34
C ASP A 289 -13.98 -11.88 28.93
N LEU A 290 -13.00 -11.50 28.10
CA LEU A 290 -11.60 -11.42 28.45
C LEU A 290 -10.98 -10.27 27.66
N PHE A 291 -10.46 -9.24 28.34
CA PHE A 291 -9.90 -8.05 27.67
C PHE A 291 -8.45 -7.80 28.09
N LEU A 292 -7.58 -7.49 27.12
CA LEU A 292 -6.20 -7.11 27.36
C LEU A 292 -5.87 -5.80 26.61
N ASP A 293 -5.28 -4.86 27.34
CA ASP A 293 -4.67 -3.66 26.79
C ASP A 293 -3.26 -3.97 26.28
N TYR A 294 -2.91 -3.45 25.11
CA TYR A 294 -1.61 -3.66 24.48
C TYR A 294 -1.18 -2.46 23.64
N LYS A 295 0.14 -2.34 23.45
CA LYS A 295 0.75 -1.32 22.58
C LYS A 295 1.11 -1.91 21.23
N TYR A 296 0.95 -1.16 20.16
CA TYR A 296 1.25 -1.59 18.79
C TYR A 296 1.73 -0.43 17.90
N ASN A 297 2.30 -0.78 16.75
CA ASN A 297 2.73 0.16 15.69
C ASN A 297 3.79 1.22 16.08
N ASP A 298 4.66 0.94 17.04
CA ASP A 298 5.76 1.83 17.47
C ASP A 298 7.01 1.80 16.55
N ARG A 299 7.00 0.98 15.49
CA ARG A 299 8.15 0.78 14.60
C ARG A 299 7.85 1.16 13.15
N PRO A 300 8.43 2.26 12.65
CA PRO A 300 8.25 2.68 11.26
C PRO A 300 8.68 1.61 10.25
N LYS A 301 7.96 1.51 9.12
CA LYS A 301 8.34 0.67 7.96
C LYS A 301 8.34 -0.83 8.26
N THR A 302 7.53 -1.25 9.22
CA THR A 302 7.32 -2.64 9.60
C THR A 302 5.83 -2.94 9.66
N ILE A 303 5.44 -4.19 9.38
CA ILE A 303 4.10 -4.69 9.66
C ILE A 303 4.10 -5.23 11.09
N CYS A 304 3.20 -4.76 11.94
CA CYS A 304 3.06 -5.28 13.30
C CYS A 304 1.89 -6.26 13.40
N TRP A 305 2.19 -7.44 13.94
CA TRP A 305 1.21 -8.40 14.41
C TRP A 305 1.38 -8.59 15.91
N THR A 306 0.31 -8.43 16.68
CA THR A 306 0.33 -8.69 18.13
C THR A 306 -0.16 -10.10 18.40
N HIS A 307 0.69 -10.92 19.01
CA HIS A 307 0.34 -12.25 19.49
C HIS A 307 0.02 -12.19 20.98
N PHE A 308 -1.15 -12.68 21.35
CA PHE A 308 -1.59 -12.87 22.72
C PHE A 308 -1.54 -14.34 23.10
N SER A 309 -1.14 -14.59 24.33
CA SER A 309 -1.13 -15.91 24.94
C SER A 309 -1.79 -15.84 26.31
N PHE A 310 -2.70 -16.77 26.58
CA PHE A 310 -3.43 -16.88 27.83
C PHE A 310 -3.30 -18.30 28.37
N ALA A 311 -2.84 -18.42 29.61
CA ALA A 311 -2.79 -19.71 30.29
C ALA A 311 -4.21 -20.10 30.74
N ALA A 312 -4.67 -21.28 30.32
CA ALA A 312 -5.82 -21.90 30.98
C ALA A 312 -5.48 -22.21 32.43
N SER A 313 -6.34 -21.80 33.37
CA SER A 313 -6.34 -22.43 34.70
C SER A 313 -7.05 -23.79 34.65
N GLU A 314 -6.90 -24.62 35.68
CA GLU A 314 -7.67 -25.88 35.83
C GLU A 314 -9.20 -25.67 35.80
N GLU A 315 -9.71 -24.49 36.16
CA GLU A 315 -11.14 -24.12 36.04
C GLU A 315 -11.54 -23.68 34.62
N TRP A 316 -10.56 -23.57 33.74
CA TRP A 316 -10.68 -23.27 32.31
C TRP A 316 -10.55 -24.55 31.47
N ILE A 317 -10.31 -25.70 32.11
CA ILE A 317 -10.50 -27.00 31.50
C ILE A 317 -12.00 -27.22 31.51
N LEU A 318 -12.63 -27.04 30.35
CA LEU A 318 -13.95 -27.61 30.17
C LEU A 318 -13.83 -29.11 30.45
N PRO A 319 -14.65 -29.69 31.33
CA PRO A 319 -14.77 -31.13 31.48
C PRO A 319 -14.83 -31.79 30.09
N ALA A 320 -14.24 -32.98 29.92
CA ALA A 320 -14.04 -33.61 28.61
C ALA A 320 -15.33 -33.84 27.79
N ASP A 321 -16.49 -33.68 28.42
CA ASP A 321 -17.86 -33.81 27.94
C ASP A 321 -18.59 -32.45 27.74
N ILE A 322 -17.96 -31.32 28.04
CA ILE A 322 -18.50 -29.97 27.80
C ILE A 322 -17.93 -29.39 26.50
N ALA A 323 -18.78 -29.29 25.49
CA ALA A 323 -18.45 -28.66 24.22
C ALA A 323 -18.57 -27.12 24.31
N LEU A 324 -17.54 -26.41 23.84
CA LEU A 324 -17.70 -25.00 23.46
C LEU A 324 -18.63 -24.93 22.25
N HIS A 325 -19.90 -24.67 22.51
CA HIS A 325 -20.82 -24.25 21.47
C HIS A 325 -20.72 -22.74 21.32
N VAL A 326 -19.95 -22.33 20.30
CA VAL A 326 -20.04 -20.97 19.78
C VAL A 326 -21.31 -20.90 18.94
N ASN A 327 -22.45 -20.58 19.56
CA ASN A 327 -23.68 -20.24 18.85
C ASN A 327 -24.43 -19.12 19.59
N ASP A 328 -24.74 -18.08 18.81
CA ASP A 328 -25.29 -16.74 19.13
C ASP A 328 -24.29 -15.58 19.25
N THR A 329 -23.00 -15.81 18.99
CA THR A 329 -22.09 -14.83 18.35
C THR A 329 -21.15 -15.62 17.45
N ASP A 330 -21.00 -15.25 16.18
CA ASP A 330 -20.20 -15.96 15.17
C ASP A 330 -18.68 -15.86 15.44
N LEU A 331 -18.17 -16.44 16.54
CA LEU A 331 -16.73 -16.65 16.73
C LEU A 331 -16.39 -18.12 16.49
N GLN A 332 -16.36 -18.49 15.21
CA GLN A 332 -15.69 -19.72 14.79
C GLN A 332 -14.23 -19.70 15.29
N GLN A 333 -13.53 -20.85 15.33
CA GLN A 333 -12.07 -20.78 15.21
C GLN A 333 -11.81 -19.86 14.02
N TYR A 334 -11.35 -18.64 14.27
CA TYR A 334 -11.03 -17.71 13.21
C TYR A 334 -9.72 -18.16 12.61
N ASN A 335 -9.74 -19.32 11.97
CA ASN A 335 -8.69 -19.76 11.08
C ASN A 335 -8.94 -19.07 9.73
N LEU A 336 -9.12 -17.76 9.77
CA LEU A 336 -9.51 -16.94 8.62
C LEU A 336 -8.34 -16.77 7.62
N ASN A 337 -7.24 -17.51 7.83
CA ASN A 337 -6.04 -17.58 6.99
C ASN A 337 -5.66 -16.20 6.45
N PRO A 338 -5.42 -15.23 7.35
CA PRO A 338 -5.13 -13.88 6.93
C PRO A 338 -3.81 -13.86 6.17
N TRP A 339 -3.71 -12.85 5.34
CA TRP A 339 -2.51 -12.58 4.60
C TRP A 339 -2.27 -11.09 4.60
N PHE A 340 -1.01 -10.71 4.47
CA PHE A 340 -0.64 -9.34 4.27
C PHE A 340 0.05 -9.18 2.91
N ASP A 341 -0.26 -8.05 2.28
CA ASP A 341 0.47 -7.57 1.13
C ASP A 341 1.31 -6.39 1.62
N PHE A 342 2.59 -6.34 1.29
CA PHE A 342 3.37 -5.12 1.47
C PHE A 342 3.93 -4.64 0.14
N TYR A 343 4.27 -3.36 0.12
CA TYR A 343 4.87 -2.67 -1.00
C TYR A 343 6.15 -2.00 -0.51
N ASP A 344 7.25 -2.22 -1.23
CA ASP A 344 8.49 -1.49 -1.00
C ASP A 344 8.39 -0.05 -1.52
N LEU A 345 9.45 0.72 -1.34
CA LEU A 345 9.55 2.12 -1.80
C LEU A 345 9.40 2.30 -3.32
N TYR A 346 9.47 1.22 -4.11
CA TYR A 346 9.34 1.22 -5.56
C TYR A 346 8.03 0.55 -6.03
N GLY A 347 7.14 0.19 -5.11
CA GLY A 347 5.87 -0.47 -5.43
C GLY A 347 6.01 -1.93 -5.85
N ASN A 348 7.19 -2.54 -5.67
CA ASN A 348 7.30 -3.99 -5.73
C ASN A 348 6.61 -4.58 -4.51
N TYR A 349 5.96 -5.73 -4.66
CA TYR A 349 5.12 -6.25 -3.61
C TYR A 349 5.41 -7.72 -3.30
N GLY A 350 5.05 -8.11 -2.08
CA GLY A 350 5.06 -9.49 -1.64
C GLY A 350 3.77 -9.80 -0.89
N ARG A 351 3.27 -11.02 -1.07
CA ARG A 351 2.04 -11.52 -0.45
C ARG A 351 2.35 -12.73 0.41
N PHE A 352 1.92 -12.68 1.65
CA PHE A 352 2.28 -13.67 2.66
C PHE A 352 1.09 -14.06 3.51
N SER A 353 0.83 -15.36 3.64
CA SER A 353 -0.05 -15.89 4.68
C SER A 353 0.68 -15.98 6.00
N ILE A 354 -0.03 -15.73 7.09
CA ILE A 354 0.47 -15.86 8.45
C ILE A 354 -0.47 -16.74 9.25
N HIS A 355 0.08 -17.65 10.05
CA HIS A 355 -0.70 -18.58 10.85
C HIS A 355 0.08 -19.03 12.08
N TYR A 356 -0.61 -19.54 13.08
CA TYR A 356 0.01 -20.21 14.21
C TYR A 356 0.20 -21.69 13.88
N ASN A 357 1.41 -22.21 14.06
CA ASN A 357 1.70 -23.62 13.91
C ASN A 357 1.56 -24.32 15.27
N SER A 358 0.61 -25.25 15.35
CA SER A 358 0.28 -25.99 16.58
C SER A 358 1.29 -27.06 16.98
N VAL A 359 2.27 -27.37 16.13
CA VAL A 359 3.35 -28.33 16.40
C VAL A 359 4.59 -27.60 16.92
N SER A 360 4.98 -26.49 16.29
CA SER A 360 6.13 -25.68 16.72
C SER A 360 5.79 -24.67 17.81
N HIS A 361 4.50 -24.34 17.99
CA HIS A 361 4.01 -23.26 18.85
C HIS A 361 4.51 -21.87 18.45
N GLU A 362 4.82 -21.69 17.16
CA GLU A 362 5.32 -20.44 16.60
C GLU A 362 4.33 -19.85 15.59
N ILE A 363 4.43 -18.53 15.39
CA ILE A 363 3.77 -17.87 14.28
C ILE A 363 4.62 -18.04 13.04
N GLU A 364 4.07 -18.71 12.03
CA GLU A 364 4.72 -19.02 10.78
C GLU A 364 4.17 -18.16 9.63
N VAL A 365 5.07 -17.76 8.74
CA VAL A 365 4.76 -16.98 7.55
C VAL A 365 5.17 -17.76 6.31
N SER A 366 4.27 -17.84 5.34
CA SER A 366 4.49 -18.52 4.06
C SER A 366 4.09 -17.60 2.91
N GLN A 367 4.80 -17.72 1.79
CA GLN A 367 4.42 -17.04 0.56
C GLN A 367 3.10 -17.63 0.03
N LYS A 368 2.19 -16.77 -0.42
CA LYS A 368 0.85 -17.15 -0.89
C LYS A 368 0.64 -16.89 -2.37
#